data_AF-A0AAW3N045-F1
#
_entry.id   AF-A0AAW3N045-F1
#
_cell.length_a   1.000
_cell.length_b   1.000
_cell.length_c   1.000
_cell.angle_alpha   90.00
_cell.angle_beta   90.00
_cell.angle_gamma   90.00
#
_symmetry.space_group_name_H-M   'P 1'
#
loop_
_entity.id
_entity.type
_entity.pdbx_description
1 polymer ?
#
loop_
_entity_poly.entity_id
_entity_poly.type
_entity_poly.pdbx_seq_one_letter_code
_entity_poly.pdbx_strand_id
1 'polypeptide(L)'
;MTDILFDTFVRKFGRRTFRQDVPESAIARYRDVLPDRLLEIWREEGWSAYGDGLVWIVNPEEYEDIVEMWLRDTPVEGIDKYHAIVRTAFGDLFLWGEVTGPTITLSCPLHVLVFVPETIEEKVENADQALSIFFATLSRAGCDKGNLFELALKQLGPLGPEDMYGFEPALIAGGEISIDHLKKVNLDVHLSILRQLAPPEVGPF
;
A
#
# COMPACT_ATOMS: atom_id res chain seq x y z
N MET A 1 -23.63 -7.16 -2.28
CA MET A 1 -23.70 -8.22 -1.23
C MET A 1 -22.28 -8.31 -0.72
N THR A 2 -22.01 -7.86 0.50
CA THR A 2 -20.63 -7.72 0.99
C THR A 2 -19.96 -9.09 1.01
N ASP A 3 -18.86 -9.20 0.26
CA ASP A 3 -18.05 -10.41 0.14
C ASP A 3 -17.49 -10.79 1.53
N ILE A 4 -17.68 -12.06 1.92
CA ILE A 4 -17.21 -12.64 3.19
C ILE A 4 -15.71 -12.35 3.42
N LEU A 5 -14.93 -12.30 2.34
CA LEU A 5 -13.49 -12.04 2.40
C LEU A 5 -13.17 -10.57 2.73
N PHE A 6 -13.91 -9.61 2.19
CA PHE A 6 -13.78 -8.21 2.59
C PHE A 6 -14.31 -7.97 4.00
N ASP A 7 -15.39 -8.65 4.40
CA ASP A 7 -15.87 -8.63 5.80
C ASP A 7 -14.80 -9.12 6.78
N THR A 8 -13.96 -10.07 6.37
CA THR A 8 -12.82 -10.52 7.17
C THR A 8 -11.79 -9.42 7.37
N PHE A 9 -11.48 -8.65 6.33
CA PHE A 9 -10.64 -7.44 6.45
C PHE A 9 -11.25 -6.43 7.43
N VAL A 10 -12.53 -6.09 7.28
CA VAL A 10 -13.23 -5.15 8.18
C VAL A 10 -13.27 -5.65 9.63
N ARG A 11 -13.40 -6.96 9.87
CA ARG A 11 -13.30 -7.53 11.23
C ARG A 11 -11.91 -7.36 11.85
N LYS A 12 -10.85 -7.47 11.05
CA LYS A 12 -9.46 -7.34 11.52
C LYS A 12 -9.06 -5.88 11.77
N PHE A 13 -9.46 -4.96 10.90
CA PHE A 13 -9.03 -3.57 10.95
C PHE A 13 -10.07 -2.62 11.56
N GLY A 14 -11.29 -3.10 11.78
CA GLY A 14 -12.42 -2.26 12.18
C GLY A 14 -13.10 -1.61 10.98
N ARG A 15 -14.12 -0.78 11.27
CA ARG A 15 -14.78 0.03 10.23
C ARG A 15 -13.84 1.15 9.77
N ARG A 16 -14.07 1.65 8.56
CA ARG A 16 -13.33 2.80 8.03
C ARG A 16 -13.42 4.01 8.97
N THR A 17 -12.32 4.72 9.12
CA THR A 17 -12.19 5.93 9.95
C THR A 17 -12.09 7.20 9.12
N PHE A 18 -11.73 7.07 7.85
CA PHE A 18 -11.74 8.14 6.84
C PHE A 18 -12.35 7.60 5.54
N ARG A 19 -12.99 8.49 4.77
CA ARG A 19 -13.53 8.20 3.45
C ARG A 19 -13.48 9.45 2.58
N GLN A 20 -12.94 9.29 1.38
CA GLN A 20 -13.04 10.21 0.27
C GLN A 20 -13.92 9.58 -0.81
N ASP A 21 -14.87 10.37 -1.33
CA ASP A 21 -15.73 9.93 -2.43
C ASP A 21 -14.91 9.69 -3.69
N VAL A 22 -15.21 8.60 -4.37
CA VAL A 22 -14.53 8.22 -5.62
C VAL A 22 -15.36 8.75 -6.78
N PRO A 23 -14.81 9.65 -7.62
CA PRO A 23 -15.54 10.16 -8.77
C PRO A 23 -15.72 9.06 -9.82
N GLU A 24 -16.86 9.07 -10.52
CA GLU A 24 -17.12 8.11 -11.60
C GLU A 24 -16.07 8.14 -12.71
N SER A 25 -15.37 9.26 -12.90
CA SER A 25 -14.23 9.35 -13.83
C SER A 25 -13.07 8.46 -13.42
N ALA A 26 -12.78 8.33 -12.12
CA ALA A 26 -11.74 7.42 -11.62
C ALA A 26 -12.17 5.96 -11.79
N ILE A 27 -13.43 5.65 -11.47
CA ILE A 27 -14.01 4.31 -11.70
C ILE A 27 -13.95 3.92 -13.19
N ALA A 28 -14.29 4.85 -14.08
CA ALA A 28 -14.25 4.61 -15.53
C ALA A 28 -12.82 4.43 -16.05
N ARG A 29 -11.84 5.17 -15.50
CA ARG A 29 -10.42 5.06 -15.87
C ARG A 29 -9.84 3.67 -15.57
N TYR A 30 -10.23 3.08 -14.44
CA TYR A 30 -9.68 1.79 -13.99
C TYR A 30 -10.54 0.59 -14.34
N ARG A 31 -11.64 0.77 -15.09
CA ARG A 31 -12.41 -0.33 -15.65
C ARG A 31 -11.55 -1.13 -16.62
N ASP A 32 -11.62 -2.45 -16.53
CA ASP A 32 -10.80 -3.40 -17.31
C ASP A 32 -9.27 -3.31 -17.03
N VAL A 33 -8.86 -2.49 -16.06
CA VAL A 33 -7.45 -2.30 -15.62
C VAL A 33 -7.24 -2.91 -14.23
N LEU A 34 -8.15 -2.60 -13.30
CA LEU A 34 -8.18 -3.15 -11.95
C LEU A 34 -9.38 -4.11 -11.81
N PRO A 35 -9.38 -5.00 -10.80
CA PRO A 35 -10.49 -5.92 -10.59
C PRO A 35 -11.79 -5.15 -10.38
N ASP A 36 -12.88 -5.63 -10.99
CA ASP A 36 -14.21 -5.04 -10.82
C ASP A 36 -14.59 -4.98 -9.34
N ARG A 37 -14.16 -5.98 -8.56
CA ARG A 37 -14.37 -6.01 -7.11
C ARG A 37 -13.72 -4.84 -6.38
N LEU A 38 -12.55 -4.36 -6.81
CA LEU A 38 -11.93 -3.17 -6.23
C LEU A 38 -12.77 -1.92 -6.52
N LEU A 39 -13.28 -1.81 -7.74
CA LEU A 39 -14.14 -0.69 -8.16
C LEU A 39 -15.49 -0.71 -7.43
N GLU A 40 -16.04 -1.88 -7.11
CA GLU A 40 -17.19 -2.02 -6.21
C GLU A 40 -16.88 -1.52 -4.81
N ILE A 41 -15.76 -1.95 -4.22
CA ILE A 41 -15.30 -1.47 -2.90
C ILE A 41 -15.13 0.05 -2.91
N TRP A 42 -14.56 0.63 -3.97
CA TRP A 42 -14.42 2.08 -4.11
C TRP A 42 -15.77 2.81 -4.13
N ARG A 43 -16.80 2.26 -4.78
CA ARG A 43 -18.15 2.86 -4.75
C ARG A 43 -18.78 2.80 -3.35
N GLU A 44 -18.61 1.69 -2.64
CA GLU A 44 -19.23 1.46 -1.34
C GLU A 44 -18.48 2.19 -0.20
N GLU A 45 -17.17 1.99 -0.13
CA GLU A 45 -16.33 2.41 0.99
C GLU A 45 -15.50 3.67 0.69
N GLY A 46 -15.35 4.04 -0.59
CA GLY A 46 -14.50 5.14 -1.03
C GLY A 46 -13.01 4.83 -0.92
N TRP A 47 -12.17 5.79 -1.30
CA TRP A 47 -10.77 5.78 -0.88
C TRP A 47 -10.73 6.07 0.62
N SER A 48 -10.25 5.13 1.40
CA SER A 48 -10.64 5.02 2.81
C SER A 48 -9.51 4.53 3.70
N ALA A 49 -9.52 5.00 4.95
CA ALA A 49 -8.59 4.55 5.97
C ALA A 49 -9.26 3.54 6.90
N TYR A 50 -8.52 2.52 7.28
CA TYR A 50 -8.93 1.47 8.23
C TYR A 50 -7.92 1.37 9.38
N GLY A 51 -8.37 0.90 10.54
CA GLY A 51 -7.53 0.76 11.72
C GLY A 51 -6.92 2.08 12.18
N ASP A 52 -7.73 3.14 12.26
CA ASP A 52 -7.30 4.49 12.68
C ASP A 52 -6.19 5.12 11.81
N GLY A 53 -6.09 4.68 10.54
CA GLY A 53 -5.08 5.15 9.60
C GLY A 53 -3.89 4.22 9.43
N LEU A 54 -3.93 2.99 9.97
CA LEU A 54 -2.89 1.97 9.75
C LEU A 54 -2.80 1.54 8.29
N VAL A 55 -3.95 1.41 7.61
CA VAL A 55 -4.07 0.96 6.21
C VAL A 55 -5.01 1.88 5.46
N TRP A 56 -4.67 2.16 4.22
CA TRP A 56 -5.43 3.04 3.34
C TRP A 56 -5.67 2.38 1.98
N ILE A 57 -6.92 2.32 1.54
CA ILE A 57 -7.28 2.05 0.15
C ILE A 57 -7.20 3.38 -0.59
N VAL A 58 -6.40 3.44 -1.65
CA VAL A 58 -5.99 4.71 -2.26
C VAL A 58 -6.41 4.86 -3.71
N ASN A 59 -6.33 6.10 -4.22
CA ASN A 59 -6.38 6.41 -5.63
C ASN A 59 -5.02 6.09 -6.27
N PRO A 60 -4.89 5.11 -7.17
CA PRO A 60 -3.59 4.76 -7.74
C PRO A 60 -2.96 5.89 -8.57
N GLU A 61 -3.77 6.82 -9.09
CA GLU A 61 -3.29 7.97 -9.88
C GLU A 61 -2.38 8.90 -9.06
N GLU A 62 -2.63 9.02 -7.75
CA GLU A 62 -1.81 9.84 -6.84
C GLU A 62 -0.44 9.20 -6.57
N TYR A 63 -0.26 7.92 -6.90
CA TYR A 63 0.95 7.16 -6.62
C TYR A 63 1.71 6.74 -7.88
N GLU A 64 1.22 7.03 -9.09
CA GLU A 64 1.86 6.57 -10.35
C GLU A 64 3.34 6.99 -10.41
N ASP A 65 3.64 8.26 -10.15
CA ASP A 65 5.01 8.79 -10.16
C ASP A 65 5.91 8.12 -9.10
N ILE A 66 5.37 7.89 -7.90
CA ILE A 66 6.10 7.22 -6.81
C ILE A 66 6.38 5.77 -7.17
N VAL A 67 5.38 5.04 -7.68
CA VAL A 67 5.53 3.63 -8.07
C VAL A 67 6.54 3.51 -9.20
N GLU A 68 6.44 4.31 -10.25
CA GLU A 68 7.40 4.29 -11.36
C GLU A 68 8.84 4.54 -10.86
N MET A 69 9.02 5.57 -10.03
CA MET A 69 10.31 5.92 -9.46
C MET A 69 10.90 4.79 -8.60
N TRP A 70 10.07 4.11 -7.79
CA TRP A 70 10.52 3.01 -6.94
C TRP A 70 10.82 1.73 -7.71
N LEU A 71 10.08 1.43 -8.77
CA LEU A 71 10.28 0.23 -9.58
C LEU A 71 11.37 0.37 -10.64
N ARG A 72 11.83 1.58 -10.94
CA ARG A 72 12.95 1.80 -11.86
C ARG A 72 14.22 1.10 -11.40
N ASP A 73 14.90 0.46 -12.35
CA ASP A 73 16.12 -0.34 -12.20
C ASP A 73 15.93 -1.60 -11.34
N THR A 74 14.71 -2.13 -11.25
CA THR A 74 14.40 -3.36 -10.49
C THR A 74 14.05 -4.53 -11.41
N PRO A 75 14.12 -5.79 -10.95
CA PRO A 75 13.79 -6.95 -11.78
C PRO A 75 12.35 -6.99 -12.31
N VAL A 76 11.45 -6.20 -11.72
CA VAL A 76 10.04 -6.13 -12.10
C VAL A 76 9.74 -4.95 -13.05
N GLU A 77 10.72 -4.09 -13.33
CA GLU A 77 10.54 -2.97 -14.23
C GLU A 77 10.12 -3.46 -15.62
N GLY A 78 9.01 -2.93 -16.12
CA GLY A 78 8.51 -3.24 -17.47
C GLY A 78 7.88 -4.62 -17.63
N ILE A 79 7.79 -5.45 -16.57
CA ILE A 79 7.07 -6.73 -16.62
C ILE A 79 5.55 -6.49 -16.75
N ASP A 80 5.02 -5.55 -15.98
CA ASP A 80 3.61 -5.17 -15.95
C ASP A 80 3.48 -3.67 -15.69
N LYS A 81 2.26 -3.12 -15.83
CA LYS A 81 1.95 -1.80 -15.27
C LYS A 81 1.39 -2.00 -13.86
N TYR A 82 2.06 -1.41 -12.88
CA TYR A 82 1.73 -1.59 -11.47
C TYR A 82 1.03 -0.38 -10.87
N HIS A 83 -0.01 -0.62 -10.09
CA HIS A 83 -0.87 0.37 -9.47
C HIS A 83 -0.87 0.20 -7.96
N ALA A 84 -0.55 1.24 -7.18
CA ALA A 84 -0.70 1.17 -5.73
C ALA A 84 -2.19 1.18 -5.37
N ILE A 85 -2.68 0.07 -4.81
CA ILE A 85 -4.09 -0.07 -4.42
C ILE A 85 -4.29 0.10 -2.92
N VAL A 86 -3.26 -0.18 -2.13
CA VAL A 86 -3.24 -0.04 -0.67
C VAL A 86 -1.89 0.48 -0.22
N ARG A 87 -1.89 1.34 0.80
CA ARG A 87 -0.67 1.75 1.52
C ARG A 87 -0.81 1.64 3.04
N THR A 88 0.30 1.47 3.74
CA THR A 88 0.32 1.48 5.21
C THR A 88 0.59 2.87 5.77
N ALA A 89 0.43 3.03 7.08
CA ALA A 89 0.84 4.23 7.82
C ALA A 89 2.35 4.51 7.74
N PHE A 90 3.16 3.50 7.39
CA PHE A 90 4.62 3.55 7.38
C PHE A 90 5.22 3.60 5.98
N GLY A 91 4.39 3.71 4.94
CA GLY A 91 4.84 3.83 3.56
C GLY A 91 5.18 2.50 2.88
N ASP A 92 4.62 1.37 3.34
CA ASP A 92 4.57 0.20 2.46
C ASP A 92 3.47 0.42 1.41
N LEU A 93 3.75 0.06 0.15
CA LEU A 93 2.81 0.11 -0.96
C LEU A 93 2.52 -1.32 -1.45
N PHE A 94 1.25 -1.69 -1.50
CA PHE A 94 0.80 -2.94 -2.10
C PHE A 94 0.34 -2.66 -3.52
N LEU A 95 1.01 -3.27 -4.49
CA LEU A 95 0.81 -2.99 -5.90
C LEU A 95 -0.01 -4.09 -6.57
N TRP A 96 -0.82 -3.65 -7.53
CA TRP A 96 -1.58 -4.50 -8.42
C TRP A 96 -1.01 -4.36 -9.84
N GLY A 97 -0.53 -5.46 -10.43
CA GLY A 97 -0.20 -5.53 -11.85
C GLY A 97 -1.46 -5.78 -12.70
N GLU A 98 -1.62 -5.06 -13.82
CA GLU A 98 -2.78 -5.20 -14.71
C GLU A 98 -2.99 -6.63 -15.21
N VAL A 99 -1.90 -7.37 -15.45
CA VAL A 99 -1.93 -8.77 -15.90
C VAL A 99 -1.70 -9.74 -14.75
N THR A 100 -0.81 -9.39 -13.84
CA THR A 100 -0.22 -10.32 -12.86
C THR A 100 -0.96 -10.31 -11.51
N GLY A 101 -1.76 -9.28 -11.22
CA GLY A 101 -2.54 -9.18 -9.99
C GLY A 101 -1.71 -8.69 -8.79
N PRO A 102 -2.02 -9.11 -7.54
CA PRO A 102 -1.39 -8.60 -6.33
C PRO A 102 -0.04 -9.29 -6.07
N THR A 103 0.97 -8.98 -6.88
CA THR A 103 2.25 -9.71 -6.90
C THR A 103 3.38 -9.00 -6.19
N ILE A 104 3.25 -7.69 -5.91
CA ILE A 104 4.36 -6.86 -5.44
C ILE A 104 3.98 -6.09 -4.17
N THR A 105 4.87 -6.13 -3.19
CA THR A 105 4.89 -5.20 -2.06
C THR A 105 6.20 -4.41 -2.06
N LEU A 106 6.10 -3.09 -2.04
CA LEU A 106 7.23 -2.19 -1.81
C LEU A 106 7.24 -1.78 -0.35
N SER A 107 8.22 -2.23 0.43
CA SER A 107 8.52 -1.67 1.73
C SER A 107 9.54 -0.54 1.59
N CYS A 108 9.04 0.64 1.23
CA CYS A 108 9.86 1.84 1.09
C CYS A 108 10.70 2.19 2.33
N PRO A 109 10.20 2.12 3.59
CA PRO A 109 11.04 2.44 4.75
C PRO A 109 12.22 1.49 4.92
N LEU A 110 12.14 0.27 4.38
CA LEU A 110 13.18 -0.76 4.46
C LEU A 110 14.00 -0.90 3.19
N HIS A 111 13.66 -0.15 2.12
CA HIS A 111 14.24 -0.34 0.78
C HIS A 111 14.10 -1.78 0.27
N VAL A 112 12.96 -2.41 0.54
CA VAL A 112 12.73 -3.81 0.15
C VAL A 112 11.59 -3.90 -0.85
N LEU A 113 11.83 -4.63 -1.94
CA LEU A 113 10.85 -5.07 -2.92
C LEU A 113 10.57 -6.57 -2.70
N VAL A 114 9.31 -6.95 -2.48
CA VAL A 114 8.88 -8.33 -2.25
C VAL A 114 7.94 -8.78 -3.37
N PHE A 115 8.30 -9.81 -4.13
CA PHE A 115 7.48 -10.43 -5.17
C PHE A 115 7.89 -11.88 -5.48
N VAL A 116 6.98 -12.83 -5.65
CA VAL A 116 7.35 -14.25 -5.88
C VAL A 116 7.92 -14.41 -7.29
N PRO A 117 9.23 -14.73 -7.47
CA PRO A 117 9.86 -14.72 -8.80
C PRO A 117 9.24 -15.71 -9.78
N GLU A 118 8.77 -16.86 -9.28
CA GLU A 118 8.19 -17.91 -10.11
C GLU A 118 6.85 -17.49 -10.73
N THR A 119 6.12 -16.57 -10.10
CA THR A 119 4.77 -16.18 -10.51
C THR A 119 4.67 -14.73 -10.96
N ILE A 120 5.79 -14.02 -11.09
CA ILE A 120 5.79 -12.56 -11.36
C ILE A 120 5.33 -12.18 -12.76
N GLU A 121 5.45 -13.11 -13.72
CA GLU A 121 4.93 -12.96 -15.08
C GLU A 121 3.63 -13.77 -15.30
N GLU A 122 3.18 -14.52 -14.30
CA GLU A 122 1.99 -15.35 -14.42
C GLU A 122 0.73 -14.48 -14.41
N LYS A 123 -0.14 -14.69 -15.41
CA LYS A 123 -1.42 -14.00 -15.46
C LYS A 123 -2.32 -14.47 -14.33
N VAL A 124 -2.92 -13.51 -13.60
CA VAL A 124 -3.92 -13.83 -12.59
C VAL A 124 -5.14 -14.48 -13.24
N GLU A 125 -5.50 -15.69 -12.80
CA GLU A 125 -6.63 -16.44 -13.37
C GLU A 125 -7.97 -15.77 -13.04
N ASN A 126 -8.13 -15.32 -11.81
CA ASN A 126 -9.34 -14.65 -11.32
C ASN A 126 -8.96 -13.44 -10.46
N ALA A 127 -8.99 -12.27 -11.10
CA ALA A 127 -8.59 -11.00 -10.50
C ALA A 127 -9.42 -10.63 -9.25
N ASP A 128 -10.75 -10.79 -9.30
CA ASP A 128 -11.61 -10.48 -8.18
C ASP A 128 -11.37 -11.42 -6.99
N GLN A 129 -11.21 -12.72 -7.25
CA GLN A 129 -10.89 -13.68 -6.21
C GLN A 129 -9.52 -13.40 -5.58
N ALA A 130 -8.51 -13.10 -6.39
CA ALA A 130 -7.17 -12.76 -5.91
C ALA A 130 -7.19 -11.49 -5.04
N LEU A 131 -7.94 -10.46 -5.44
CA LEU A 131 -8.13 -9.25 -4.63
C LEU A 131 -8.82 -9.56 -3.29
N SER A 132 -9.87 -10.37 -3.31
CA SER A 132 -10.58 -10.76 -2.09
C SER A 132 -9.68 -11.57 -1.13
N ILE A 133 -8.83 -12.47 -1.66
CA ILE A 133 -7.81 -13.17 -0.87
C ILE A 133 -6.78 -12.17 -0.31
N PHE A 134 -6.30 -11.22 -1.11
CA PHE A 134 -5.39 -10.18 -0.67
C PHE A 134 -5.94 -9.43 0.56
N PHE A 135 -7.16 -8.89 0.50
CA PHE A 135 -7.77 -8.22 1.65
C PHE A 135 -7.97 -9.16 2.84
N ALA A 136 -8.42 -10.40 2.60
CA ALA A 136 -8.64 -11.36 3.67
C ALA A 136 -7.35 -11.82 4.37
N THR A 137 -6.20 -11.81 3.67
CA THR A 137 -4.90 -12.21 4.23
C THR A 137 -4.18 -11.04 4.91
N LEU A 138 -4.45 -9.80 4.52
CA LEU A 138 -3.88 -8.61 5.15
C LEU A 138 -4.08 -8.64 6.67
N SER A 139 -3.04 -8.24 7.41
CA SER A 139 -3.01 -8.33 8.87
C SER A 139 -2.45 -7.05 9.50
N ARG A 140 -2.96 -6.69 10.69
CA ARG A 140 -2.45 -5.52 11.43
C ARG A 140 -0.95 -5.64 11.71
N ALA A 141 -0.51 -6.82 12.14
CA ALA A 141 0.90 -7.09 12.44
C ALA A 141 1.81 -6.90 11.22
N GLY A 142 1.37 -7.31 10.02
CA GLY A 142 2.15 -7.09 8.79
C GLY A 142 2.23 -5.62 8.36
N CYS A 143 1.23 -4.82 8.74
CA CYS A 143 1.16 -3.40 8.39
C CYS A 143 1.81 -2.48 9.44
N ASP A 144 2.09 -2.98 10.64
CA ASP A 144 2.58 -2.20 11.79
C ASP A 144 4.09 -2.38 11.97
N LYS A 145 4.87 -1.41 11.47
CA LYS A 145 6.33 -1.47 11.52
C LYS A 145 6.84 -1.33 12.95
N GLY A 146 7.42 -2.41 13.46
CA GLY A 146 7.97 -2.47 14.81
C GLY A 146 6.92 -2.51 15.92
N ASN A 147 5.64 -2.77 15.60
CA ASN A 147 4.52 -2.61 16.53
C ASN A 147 4.44 -1.19 17.12
N LEU A 148 4.75 -0.18 16.30
CA LEU A 148 4.85 1.22 16.71
C LEU A 148 3.57 2.02 16.44
N PHE A 149 2.59 1.49 15.70
CA PHE A 149 1.44 2.25 15.22
C PHE A 149 0.65 2.91 16.34
N GLU A 150 0.26 2.15 17.37
CA GLU A 150 -0.52 2.69 18.49
C GLU A 150 0.25 3.78 19.25
N LEU A 151 1.58 3.64 19.36
CA LEU A 151 2.44 4.65 19.97
C LEU A 151 2.57 5.89 19.08
N ALA A 152 2.74 5.71 17.77
CA ALA A 152 2.83 6.78 16.78
C ALA A 152 1.53 7.58 16.74
N LEU A 153 0.37 6.91 16.68
CA LEU A 153 -0.95 7.55 16.73
C LEU A 153 -1.12 8.39 17.99
N LYS A 154 -0.70 7.88 19.15
CA LYS A 154 -0.79 8.58 20.43
C LYS A 154 0.14 9.79 20.52
N GLN A 155 1.37 9.70 20.01
CA GLN A 155 2.39 10.75 20.17
C GLN A 155 2.38 11.78 19.04
N LEU A 156 2.16 11.35 17.80
CA LEU A 156 2.26 12.17 16.59
C LEU A 156 0.88 12.57 16.04
N GLY A 157 -0.19 11.94 16.54
CA GLY A 157 -1.56 12.21 16.12
C GLY A 157 -1.96 11.50 14.82
N PRO A 158 -3.24 11.53 14.44
CA PRO A 158 -3.76 10.79 13.28
C PRO A 158 -3.18 11.31 11.96
N LEU A 159 -3.08 10.40 10.98
CA LEU A 159 -2.65 10.69 9.62
C LEU A 159 -3.80 11.23 8.76
N GLY A 160 -3.51 12.21 7.91
CA GLY A 160 -4.32 12.54 6.74
C GLY A 160 -3.93 11.72 5.51
N PRO A 161 -4.60 11.93 4.37
CA PRO A 161 -4.34 11.20 3.13
C PRO A 161 -2.90 11.32 2.62
N GLU A 162 -2.32 12.51 2.72
CA GLU A 162 -0.95 12.85 2.27
C GLU A 162 0.12 12.59 3.34
N ASP A 163 -0.26 12.07 4.51
CA ASP A 163 0.65 11.88 5.64
C ASP A 163 1.07 10.40 5.80
N MET A 164 2.29 10.21 6.30
CA MET A 164 2.79 8.94 6.83
C MET A 164 3.61 9.14 8.12
N TYR A 165 3.86 8.05 8.85
CA TYR A 165 4.91 8.00 9.87
C TYR A 165 6.22 7.54 9.22
N GLY A 166 7.16 8.47 9.04
CA GLY A 166 8.48 8.23 8.48
C GLY A 166 9.55 8.17 9.56
N PHE A 167 10.62 7.40 9.32
CA PHE A 167 11.78 7.33 10.21
C PHE A 167 12.77 8.45 9.89
N GLU A 168 13.17 9.20 10.91
CA GLU A 168 14.20 10.23 10.86
C GLU A 168 15.23 10.02 12.00
N PRO A 169 16.49 9.66 11.69
CA PRO A 169 17.05 9.39 10.35
C PRO A 169 16.37 8.22 9.63
N ALA A 170 16.42 8.22 8.29
CA ALA A 170 15.94 7.09 7.49
C ALA A 170 16.68 5.79 7.88
N LEU A 171 15.98 4.65 7.87
CA LEU A 171 16.56 3.37 8.30
C LEU A 171 17.80 2.99 7.47
N ILE A 172 17.75 3.17 6.14
CA ILE A 172 18.89 2.94 5.25
C ILE A 172 20.10 3.85 5.54
N ALA A 173 19.88 4.98 6.21
CA ALA A 173 20.90 5.94 6.61
C ALA A 173 21.36 5.74 8.07
N GLY A 174 21.09 4.56 8.66
CA GLY A 174 21.45 4.22 10.04
C GLY A 174 20.41 4.60 11.09
N GLY A 175 19.19 4.95 10.66
CA GLY A 175 18.06 5.10 11.56
C GLY A 175 17.65 3.80 12.24
N GLU A 176 16.91 3.91 13.33
CA GLU A 176 16.42 2.76 14.11
C GLU A 176 14.89 2.71 14.11
N ILE A 177 14.35 1.50 14.14
CA ILE A 177 12.91 1.26 14.32
C ILE A 177 12.55 1.56 15.78
N SER A 178 12.27 2.84 16.06
CA SER A 178 11.93 3.35 17.39
C SER A 178 10.89 4.46 17.27
N ILE A 179 10.02 4.56 18.28
CA ILE A 179 9.02 5.65 18.36
C ILE A 179 9.69 7.04 18.38
N ASP A 180 10.88 7.16 18.97
CA ASP A 180 11.60 8.44 19.08
C ASP A 180 12.10 8.96 17.72
N HIS A 181 12.27 8.05 16.76
CA HIS A 181 12.69 8.36 15.40
C HIS A 181 11.52 8.50 14.43
N LEU A 182 10.28 8.27 14.86
CA LEU A 182 9.12 8.50 14.01
C LEU A 182 8.74 9.98 13.96
N LYS A 183 8.47 10.46 12.76
CA LYS A 183 7.87 11.76 12.48
C LYS A 183 6.65 11.59 11.60
N LYS A 184 5.65 12.43 11.84
CA LYS A 184 4.55 12.61 10.88
C LYS A 184 5.08 13.49 9.75
N VAL A 185 5.15 12.95 8.54
CA VAL A 185 5.76 13.58 7.36
C VAL A 185 4.84 13.49 6.15
N ASN A 186 5.07 14.34 5.15
CA ASN A 186 4.41 14.21 3.86
C ASN A 186 4.91 12.93 3.14
N LEU A 187 3.97 12.12 2.69
CA LEU A 187 4.22 10.80 2.10
C LEU A 187 5.07 10.89 0.84
N ASP A 188 4.64 11.65 -0.17
CA ASP A 188 5.32 11.71 -1.47
C ASP A 188 6.74 12.25 -1.33
N VAL A 189 6.92 13.31 -0.55
CA VAL A 189 8.24 13.91 -0.28
C VAL A 189 9.14 12.89 0.42
N HIS A 190 8.64 12.22 1.46
CA HIS A 190 9.45 11.28 2.22
C HIS A 190 9.84 10.05 1.39
N LEU A 191 8.89 9.46 0.66
CA LEU A 191 9.15 8.32 -0.23
C LEU A 191 10.13 8.68 -1.37
N SER A 192 10.06 9.91 -1.88
CA SER A 192 11.01 10.44 -2.86
C SER A 192 12.42 10.62 -2.30
N ILE A 193 12.54 11.07 -1.06
CA ILE A 193 13.85 11.16 -0.37
C ILE A 193 14.42 9.76 -0.17
N LEU A 194 13.62 8.82 0.33
CA LEU A 194 14.06 7.44 0.55
C LEU A 194 14.60 6.82 -0.73
N ARG A 195 13.89 6.93 -1.86
CA ARG A 195 14.34 6.36 -3.14
C ARG A 195 15.63 6.97 -3.68
N GLN A 196 15.95 8.22 -3.32
CA GLN A 196 17.22 8.88 -3.67
C GLN A 196 18.41 8.38 -2.84
N LEU A 197 18.17 7.82 -1.64
CA LEU A 197 19.23 7.29 -0.79
C LEU A 197 19.77 5.95 -1.32
N ALA A 198 18.89 5.08 -1.82
CA ALA A 198 19.26 3.79 -2.39
C ALA A 198 18.13 3.23 -3.29
N PRO A 199 18.45 2.38 -4.29
CA PRO A 199 17.44 1.54 -4.93
C PRO A 199 16.91 0.47 -3.95
N PRO A 200 15.71 -0.06 -4.16
CA PRO A 200 15.23 -1.19 -3.36
C PRO A 200 15.98 -2.48 -3.70
N GLU A 201 16.18 -3.32 -2.70
CA GLU A 201 16.70 -4.68 -2.84
C GLU A 201 15.55 -5.70 -2.83
N VAL A 202 15.74 -6.84 -3.51
CA VAL A 202 14.76 -7.93 -3.47
C VAL A 202 14.83 -8.61 -2.10
N GLY A 203 13.74 -8.56 -1.36
CA GLY A 203 13.63 -9.18 -0.04
C GLY A 203 12.94 -10.56 -0.05
N PRO A 204 13.03 -11.30 1.06
CA PRO A 204 12.31 -12.56 1.23
C PRO A 204 10.79 -12.35 1.38
N PHE A 205 10.01 -13.39 1.03
CA PHE A 205 8.57 -13.52 1.29
C PHE A 205 8.24 -13.70 2.77
#